data_AF-A0A7C1FZ32-F1
#
_entry.id   AF-A0A7C1FZ32-F1
#
_cell.length_a   1.000
_cell.length_b   1.000
_cell.length_c   1.000
_cell.angle_alpha   90.00
_cell.angle_beta   90.00
_cell.angle_gamma   90.00
#
_symmetry.space_group_name_H-M   'P 1'
#
loop_
_entity.id
_entity.type
_entity.pdbx_description
1 polymer ?
#
loop_
_entity_poly.entity_id
_entity_poly.type
_entity_poly.pdbx_seq_one_letter_code
_entity_poly.pdbx_strand_id
1 'polypeptide(L)'
;KQWGKLGVGPGEFSLPHSIAIDSQGRLYVCDRNNARVQVFDQQGKLLDEWRNLLVPWGVWITKNDEIWVCGSSPMAWRETDELLSCPPKDQVLMKFSPAGKLLQLWTLPYGKEGDTRPGEVSWLHAVAVDSQGCLYVGDIKGQKAQKLVPLGK
;
A
#
# COMPACT_ATOMS: atom_id res chain seq x y z
N LYS A 1 -15.45 -10.87 16.23
CA LYS A 1 -14.51 -11.95 15.84
C LYS A 1 -13.16 -11.30 15.56
N GLN A 2 -12.04 -11.95 15.89
CA GLN A 2 -10.69 -11.49 15.57
C GLN A 2 -9.89 -12.65 15.01
N TRP A 3 -8.90 -12.37 14.17
CA TRP A 3 -7.93 -13.36 13.69
C TRP A 3 -6.55 -12.71 13.59
N GLY A 4 -5.53 -13.56 13.60
CA GLY A 4 -4.13 -13.15 13.66
C GLY A 4 -3.64 -12.81 15.06
N LYS A 5 -2.33 -12.67 15.15
CA LYS A 5 -1.55 -12.38 16.36
C LYS A 5 -0.20 -11.79 15.93
N LEU A 6 0.56 -11.23 16.88
CA LEU A 6 1.91 -10.76 16.60
C LEU A 6 2.77 -11.90 16.02
N GLY A 7 3.41 -11.68 14.88
CA GLY A 7 4.32 -12.63 14.27
C GLY A 7 4.60 -12.38 12.79
N VAL A 8 5.31 -13.33 12.17
CA VAL A 8 5.80 -13.24 10.78
C VAL A 8 5.29 -14.40 9.90
N GLY A 9 4.62 -15.38 10.51
CA GLY A 9 4.04 -16.53 9.82
C GLY A 9 2.75 -16.20 9.06
N PRO A 10 2.22 -17.16 8.28
CA PRO A 10 0.93 -17.01 7.60
C PRO A 10 -0.21 -16.77 8.58
N GLY A 11 -1.03 -15.74 8.34
CA GLY A 11 -2.12 -15.33 9.21
C GLY A 11 -1.71 -14.54 10.46
N GLU A 12 -0.40 -14.39 10.72
CA GLU A 12 0.13 -13.51 11.76
C GLU A 12 0.33 -12.09 11.22
N PHE A 13 0.59 -11.10 12.09
CA PHE A 13 0.80 -9.71 11.68
C PHE A 13 1.92 -9.06 12.51
N SER A 14 2.66 -8.13 11.91
CA SER A 14 3.65 -7.32 12.63
C SER A 14 3.22 -5.86 12.74
N LEU A 15 2.64 -5.30 11.67
CA LEU A 15 2.03 -3.96 11.69
C LEU A 15 0.93 -3.89 10.62
N PRO A 16 -0.27 -4.43 10.91
CA PRO A 16 -1.39 -4.33 9.98
C PRO A 16 -1.79 -2.85 9.87
N HIS A 17 -1.64 -2.29 8.68
CA HIS A 17 -1.68 -0.84 8.46
C HIS A 17 -2.93 -0.37 7.71
N SER A 18 -3.43 -1.20 6.78
CA SER A 18 -4.59 -0.89 5.96
C SER A 18 -5.35 -2.18 5.61
N ILE A 19 -6.66 -2.07 5.41
CA ILE A 19 -7.54 -3.17 5.01
C ILE A 19 -8.57 -2.68 3.98
N ALA A 20 -8.83 -3.51 2.97
CA ALA A 20 -9.90 -3.28 1.99
C ALA A 20 -10.62 -4.59 1.64
N ILE A 21 -11.81 -4.47 1.06
CA ILE A 21 -12.69 -5.60 0.70
C ILE A 21 -12.97 -5.54 -0.79
N ASP A 22 -12.84 -6.66 -1.51
CA ASP A 22 -13.23 -6.75 -2.91
C ASP A 22 -14.71 -7.16 -3.10
N SER A 23 -15.18 -7.20 -4.35
CA SER A 23 -16.57 -7.55 -4.68
C SER A 23 -16.97 -8.98 -4.29
N GLN A 24 -16.00 -9.87 -4.05
CA GLN A 24 -16.21 -11.25 -3.61
C GLN A 24 -16.16 -11.40 -2.07
N GLY A 25 -15.95 -10.30 -1.34
CA GLY A 25 -15.84 -10.30 0.11
C GLY A 25 -14.48 -10.73 0.64
N ARG A 26 -13.45 -10.84 -0.22
CA ARG A 26 -12.08 -11.12 0.22
C ARG A 26 -11.47 -9.87 0.84
N LEU A 27 -10.80 -10.05 1.96
CA LEU A 27 -10.18 -9.00 2.76
C LEU A 27 -8.69 -8.93 2.42
N TYR A 28 -8.20 -7.76 2.02
CA TYR A 28 -6.81 -7.50 1.70
C TYR A 28 -6.19 -6.66 2.80
N VAL A 29 -5.21 -7.22 3.51
CA VAL A 29 -4.58 -6.56 4.67
C VAL A 29 -3.12 -6.25 4.37
N CYS A 30 -2.75 -4.98 4.40
CA CYS A 30 -1.38 -4.51 4.31
C CYS A 30 -0.66 -4.75 5.64
N ASP A 31 0.26 -5.71 5.69
CA ASP A 31 1.09 -5.99 6.86
C ASP A 31 2.46 -5.33 6.66
N ARG A 32 2.54 -4.06 7.07
CA ARG A 32 3.62 -3.14 6.70
C ARG A 32 5.00 -3.68 7.06
N ASN A 33 5.18 -4.07 8.32
CA ASN A 33 6.49 -4.49 8.82
C ASN A 33 6.93 -5.86 8.28
N ASN A 34 5.98 -6.69 7.83
CA ASN A 34 6.30 -7.96 7.17
C ASN A 34 6.38 -7.81 5.64
N ALA A 35 6.28 -6.58 5.10
CA ALA A 35 6.37 -6.26 3.68
C ALA A 35 5.51 -7.19 2.78
N ARG A 36 4.25 -7.37 3.17
CA ARG A 36 3.30 -8.27 2.48
C ARG A 36 1.87 -7.77 2.51
N VAL A 37 1.07 -8.26 1.58
CA VAL A 37 -0.39 -8.20 1.64
C VAL A 37 -0.92 -9.60 1.89
N GLN A 38 -1.78 -9.76 2.89
CA GLN A 38 -2.45 -11.03 3.17
C GLN A 38 -3.92 -10.94 2.78
N VAL A 39 -4.43 -12.01 2.16
CA VAL A 39 -5.81 -12.10 1.66
C VAL A 39 -6.58 -13.09 2.52
N PHE A 40 -7.75 -12.69 3.05
CA PHE A 40 -8.60 -13.52 3.89
C PHE A 40 -10.03 -13.58 3.36
N ASP A 41 -10.81 -14.57 3.79
CA ASP A 41 -12.26 -14.49 3.71
C ASP A 41 -12.85 -13.67 4.89
N GLN A 42 -14.16 -13.40 4.86
CA GLN A 42 -14.85 -12.68 5.93
C GLN A 42 -14.91 -13.45 7.26
N GLN A 43 -14.52 -14.73 7.26
CA GLN A 43 -14.43 -15.56 8.44
C GLN A 43 -13.01 -15.54 9.04
N GLY A 44 -12.05 -14.86 8.43
CA GLY A 44 -10.66 -14.75 8.89
C GLY A 44 -9.77 -15.93 8.48
N LYS A 45 -10.21 -16.77 7.54
CA LYS A 45 -9.37 -17.82 6.96
C LYS A 45 -8.42 -17.20 5.93
N LEU A 46 -7.13 -17.48 6.06
CA LEU A 46 -6.14 -17.06 5.07
C LEU A 46 -6.41 -17.77 3.74
N LEU A 47 -6.49 -16.99 2.66
CA LEU A 47 -6.69 -17.45 1.29
C LEU A 47 -5.41 -17.36 0.47
N ASP A 48 -4.65 -16.28 0.63
CA ASP A 48 -3.45 -16.01 -0.16
C ASP A 48 -2.51 -15.03 0.57
N GLU A 49 -1.26 -14.99 0.13
CA GLU A 49 -0.24 -14.11 0.65
C GLU A 49 0.66 -13.60 -0.46
N TRP A 50 0.75 -12.28 -0.59
CA TRP A 50 1.54 -11.62 -1.61
C TRP A 50 2.82 -11.09 -0.98
N ARG A 51 3.92 -11.79 -1.25
CA ARG A 51 5.29 -11.41 -0.83
C ARG A 51 6.08 -10.79 -1.97
N ASN A 52 7.27 -10.27 -1.65
CA ASN A 52 8.12 -9.51 -2.57
C ASN A 52 7.40 -8.26 -3.11
N LEU A 53 6.45 -7.77 -2.32
CA LEU A 53 5.80 -6.49 -2.54
C LEU A 53 6.66 -5.39 -1.93
N LEU A 54 6.38 -4.16 -2.39
CA LEU A 54 6.65 -2.94 -1.63
C LEU A 54 6.24 -3.09 -0.16
N VAL A 55 6.80 -2.25 0.72
CA VAL A 55 6.28 -2.02 2.06
C VAL A 55 4.90 -1.37 1.91
N PRO A 56 3.80 -2.07 2.23
CA PRO A 56 2.48 -1.54 1.93
C PRO A 56 1.97 -0.64 3.04
N TRP A 57 1.54 0.56 2.68
CA TRP A 57 0.95 1.55 3.58
C TRP A 57 -0.56 1.67 3.39
N GLY A 58 -1.00 1.82 2.15
CA GLY A 58 -2.42 1.95 1.83
C GLY A 58 -2.83 0.94 0.78
N VAL A 59 -4.06 0.43 0.90
CA VAL A 59 -4.72 -0.33 -0.15
C VAL A 59 -6.05 0.30 -0.51
N TRP A 60 -6.37 0.31 -1.80
CA TRP A 60 -7.66 0.71 -2.36
C TRP A 60 -8.10 -0.32 -3.39
N ILE A 61 -9.39 -0.65 -3.41
CA ILE A 61 -9.96 -1.58 -4.38
C ILE A 61 -11.04 -0.85 -5.16
N THR A 62 -10.94 -0.86 -6.48
CA THR A 62 -11.94 -0.25 -7.35
C THR A 62 -13.17 -1.15 -7.46
N LYS A 63 -14.28 -0.62 -7.99
CA LYS A 63 -15.51 -1.39 -8.25
C LYS A 63 -15.34 -2.59 -9.20
N ASN A 64 -14.24 -2.65 -9.95
CA ASN A 64 -13.91 -3.72 -10.88
C ASN A 64 -12.83 -4.67 -10.29
N ASP A 65 -12.61 -4.60 -8.98
CA ASP A 65 -11.59 -5.36 -8.25
C ASP A 65 -10.15 -5.14 -8.74
N GLU A 66 -9.86 -3.95 -9.27
CA GLU A 66 -8.48 -3.52 -9.43
C GLU A 66 -7.93 -3.06 -8.09
N ILE A 67 -6.83 -3.67 -7.65
CA ILE A 67 -6.27 -3.48 -6.32
C ILE A 67 -5.06 -2.57 -6.43
N TRP A 68 -5.12 -1.41 -5.79
CA TRP A 68 -4.04 -0.45 -5.73
C TRP A 68 -3.40 -0.48 -4.36
N VAL A 69 -2.08 -0.67 -4.31
CA VAL A 69 -1.30 -0.62 -3.08
C VAL A 69 -0.26 0.48 -3.21
N CYS A 70 -0.21 1.37 -2.21
CA CYS A 70 0.80 2.41 -2.12
C CYS A 70 1.83 2.09 -1.04
N GLY A 71 3.07 2.54 -1.26
CA GLY A 71 4.17 2.17 -0.40
C GLY A 71 5.50 2.71 -0.86
N SER A 72 6.55 1.96 -0.50
CA SER A 72 7.92 2.15 -0.95
C SER A 72 8.60 0.81 -1.17
N SER A 73 9.70 0.79 -1.92
CA SER A 73 10.57 -0.37 -2.04
C SER A 73 10.92 -0.95 -0.67
N PRO A 74 11.14 -2.27 -0.58
CA PRO A 74 11.55 -2.91 0.67
C PRO A 74 12.69 -2.14 1.33
N MET A 75 12.48 -1.75 2.57
CA MET A 75 13.52 -1.22 3.43
C MET A 75 13.39 -1.84 4.80
N ALA A 76 14.53 -1.97 5.49
CA ALA A 76 14.50 -2.22 6.90
C ALA A 76 13.84 -1.01 7.56
N TRP A 77 12.72 -1.23 8.24
CA TRP A 77 12.13 -0.23 9.12
C TRP A 77 12.63 -0.39 10.56
N ARG A 78 13.30 -1.52 10.83
CA ARG A 78 13.84 -1.96 12.11
C ARG A 78 15.04 -2.88 11.88
N GLU A 79 16.18 -2.60 12.51
CA GLU A 79 17.21 -3.62 12.82
C GLU A 79 16.99 -4.20 14.23
N THR A 80 16.42 -3.41 15.14
CA THR A 80 15.98 -3.72 16.51
C THR A 80 14.67 -2.95 16.82
N ASP A 81 14.26 -2.79 18.09
CA ASP A 81 13.11 -1.94 18.47
C ASP A 81 13.29 -0.44 18.15
N GLU A 82 14.46 -0.02 17.65
CA GLU A 82 14.69 1.34 17.18
C GLU A 82 14.14 1.55 15.76
N LEU A 83 13.34 2.62 15.62
CA LEU A 83 12.86 3.08 14.34
C LEU A 83 14.03 3.58 13.51
N LEU A 84 14.26 2.91 12.38
CA LEU A 84 15.15 3.44 11.36
C LEU A 84 14.55 4.76 10.86
N SER A 85 15.23 5.87 11.14
CA SER A 85 14.88 7.22 10.65
C SER A 85 15.14 7.36 9.14
N CYS A 86 15.14 6.25 8.40
CA CYS A 86 15.38 6.17 6.98
C CYS A 86 14.13 6.66 6.25
N PRO A 87 14.18 7.80 5.54
CA PRO A 87 13.13 8.12 4.61
C PRO A 87 13.05 7.03 3.54
N PRO A 88 11.84 6.75 3.03
CA PRO A 88 11.68 5.81 1.94
C PRO A 88 12.49 6.23 0.72
N LYS A 89 13.23 5.27 0.14
CA LYS A 89 14.07 5.51 -1.06
C LYS A 89 13.25 5.97 -2.26
N ASP A 90 12.00 5.53 -2.35
CA ASP A 90 11.08 5.82 -3.42
C ASP A 90 9.63 5.84 -2.92
N GLN A 91 8.72 6.31 -3.77
CA GLN A 91 7.29 6.36 -3.52
C GLN A 91 6.63 5.56 -4.63
N VAL A 92 5.99 4.43 -4.30
CA VAL A 92 5.47 3.50 -5.30
C VAL A 92 3.97 3.29 -5.20
N LEU A 93 3.34 3.19 -6.36
CA LEU A 93 1.95 2.77 -6.54
C LEU A 93 1.96 1.53 -7.41
N MET A 94 1.40 0.44 -6.91
CA MET A 94 1.27 -0.80 -7.66
C MET A 94 -0.19 -1.17 -7.83
N LYS A 95 -0.54 -1.57 -9.06
CA LYS A 95 -1.86 -2.09 -9.42
C LYS A 95 -1.77 -3.59 -9.58
N PHE A 96 -2.65 -4.34 -8.92
CA PHE A 96 -2.76 -5.79 -8.98
C PHE A 96 -4.12 -6.21 -9.51
N SER A 97 -4.14 -7.39 -10.12
CA SER A 97 -5.36 -8.15 -10.36
C SER A 97 -5.88 -8.77 -9.05
N PRO A 98 -7.15 -9.21 -9.00
CA PRO A 98 -7.71 -9.91 -7.85
C PRO A 98 -6.97 -11.22 -7.49
N ALA A 99 -6.20 -11.78 -8.43
CA ALA A 99 -5.39 -12.98 -8.26
C ALA A 99 -3.93 -12.69 -7.86
N GLY A 100 -3.60 -11.44 -7.51
CA GLY A 100 -2.25 -11.07 -7.05
C GLY A 100 -1.22 -10.83 -8.15
N LYS A 101 -1.58 -10.97 -9.43
CA LYS A 101 -0.71 -10.57 -10.54
C LYS A 101 -0.53 -9.05 -10.57
N LEU A 102 0.73 -8.59 -10.54
CA LEU A 102 1.09 -7.19 -10.78
C LEU A 102 0.74 -6.79 -12.23
N LEU A 103 -0.02 -5.70 -12.37
CA LEU A 103 -0.45 -5.14 -13.66
C LEU A 103 0.31 -3.87 -14.01
N GLN A 104 0.56 -2.99 -13.03
CA GLN A 104 1.28 -1.73 -13.23
C GLN A 104 2.10 -1.37 -11.99
N LEU A 105 3.24 -0.70 -12.21
CA LEU A 105 4.10 -0.12 -11.18
C LEU A 105 4.42 1.32 -11.57
N TRP A 106 4.07 2.28 -10.72
CA TRP A 106 4.40 3.69 -10.90
C TRP A 106 5.31 4.14 -9.76
N THR A 107 6.33 4.92 -10.09
CA THR A 107 7.18 5.62 -9.14
C THR A 107 6.86 7.11 -9.18
N LEU A 108 6.68 7.72 -8.01
CA LEU A 108 6.50 9.16 -7.89
C LEU A 108 7.81 9.82 -7.50
N PRO A 109 8.14 11.00 -8.08
CA PRO A 109 9.35 11.71 -7.73
C PRO A 109 9.32 12.14 -6.25
N TYR A 110 10.45 12.00 -5.58
CA TYR A 110 10.59 12.42 -4.20
C TYR A 110 10.56 13.95 -4.10
N GLY A 111 9.71 14.47 -3.22
CA GLY A 111 9.69 15.88 -2.87
C GLY A 111 10.43 16.14 -1.55
N LYS A 112 11.14 17.26 -1.47
CA LYS A 112 11.79 17.71 -0.23
C LYS A 112 10.73 17.99 0.84
N GLU A 113 10.95 17.53 2.07
CA GLU A 113 10.03 17.78 3.19
C GLU A 113 9.76 19.29 3.34
N GLY A 114 8.48 19.67 3.37
CA GLY A 114 8.06 21.08 3.45
C GLY A 114 8.19 21.91 2.17
N ASP A 115 8.71 21.37 1.08
CA ASP A 115 8.92 22.07 -0.20
C ASP A 115 8.66 21.13 -1.41
N THR A 116 7.56 20.38 -1.35
CA THR A 116 7.20 19.43 -2.40
C THR A 116 6.49 20.14 -3.56
N ARG A 117 6.94 19.96 -4.80
CA ARG A 117 6.26 20.50 -5.99
C ARG A 117 4.99 19.70 -6.34
N PRO A 118 4.08 20.21 -7.18
CA PRO A 118 2.99 19.40 -7.72
C PRO A 118 3.54 18.16 -8.45
N GLY A 119 3.02 16.98 -8.09
CA GLY A 119 3.46 15.69 -8.64
C GLY A 119 4.60 15.02 -7.86
N GLU A 120 5.25 15.74 -6.95
CA GLU A 120 6.22 15.18 -6.02
C GLU A 120 5.56 14.78 -4.71
N VAL A 121 5.99 13.66 -4.14
CA VAL A 121 5.46 13.13 -2.88
C VAL A 121 6.60 12.86 -1.91
N SER A 122 6.38 13.21 -0.65
CA SER A 122 7.28 12.91 0.46
C SER A 122 6.56 12.05 1.48
N TRP A 123 6.82 10.74 1.44
CA TRP A 123 6.11 9.70 2.20
C TRP A 123 4.65 9.59 1.76
N LEU A 124 4.46 8.91 0.64
CA LEU A 124 3.17 8.41 0.19
C LEU A 124 2.56 7.56 1.30
N HIS A 125 1.27 7.66 1.58
CA HIS A 125 0.69 6.90 2.69
C HIS A 125 -0.73 6.41 2.48
N ALA A 126 -1.45 7.08 1.59
CA ALA A 126 -2.80 6.71 1.20
C ALA A 126 -2.94 6.79 -0.30
N VAL A 127 -3.82 5.95 -0.85
CA VAL A 127 -4.21 5.96 -2.25
C VAL A 127 -5.72 5.80 -2.35
N ALA A 128 -6.34 6.52 -3.28
CA ALA A 128 -7.69 6.24 -3.75
C ALA A 128 -7.73 6.44 -5.26
N VAL A 129 -8.64 5.73 -5.94
CA VAL A 129 -8.78 5.78 -7.40
C VAL A 129 -10.23 6.04 -7.75
N ASP A 130 -10.48 7.07 -8.56
CA ASP A 130 -11.83 7.38 -9.04
C ASP A 130 -12.24 6.52 -10.26
N SER A 131 -13.50 6.64 -10.68
CA SER A 131 -14.03 5.94 -11.86
C SER A 131 -13.38 6.37 -13.18
N GLN A 132 -12.66 7.49 -13.18
CA GLN A 132 -11.89 8.00 -14.30
C GLN A 132 -10.43 7.53 -14.23
N GLY A 133 -10.02 6.73 -13.25
CA GLY A 133 -8.63 6.29 -13.09
C GLY A 133 -7.68 7.39 -12.61
N CYS A 134 -8.19 8.53 -12.13
CA CYS A 134 -7.34 9.50 -11.43
C CYS A 134 -6.95 8.93 -10.08
N LEU A 135 -5.68 9.09 -9.70
CA LEU A 135 -5.18 8.69 -8.40
C LEU A 135 -5.22 9.87 -7.44
N TYR A 136 -5.58 9.60 -6.20
CA TYR A 136 -5.57 10.55 -5.10
C TYR A 136 -4.62 10.01 -4.06
N VAL A 137 -3.62 10.80 -3.68
CA VAL A 137 -2.55 10.35 -2.80
C VAL A 137 -2.40 11.26 -1.59
N GLY A 138 -2.12 10.65 -0.44
CA GLY A 138 -1.73 11.35 0.78
C GLY A 138 -0.21 11.45 0.88
N ASP A 139 0.30 12.66 1.05
CA ASP A 139 1.72 13.01 1.18
C ASP A 139 1.97 13.55 2.60
N ILE A 140 2.47 12.69 3.50
CA ILE A 140 2.49 13.03 4.93
C ILE A 140 3.60 14.03 5.28
N LYS A 141 4.75 14.01 4.60
CA LYS A 141 5.85 14.96 4.84
C LYS A 141 5.75 16.20 3.97
N GLY A 142 5.13 16.09 2.80
CA GLY A 142 4.66 17.25 2.03
C GLY A 142 3.41 17.90 2.61
N GLN A 143 2.78 17.28 3.61
CA GLN A 143 1.62 17.77 4.36
C GLN A 143 0.44 18.16 3.46
N LYS A 144 0.19 17.36 2.42
CA LYS A 144 -0.82 17.65 1.40
C LYS A 144 -1.47 16.39 0.86
N ALA A 145 -2.62 16.57 0.21
CA ALA A 145 -3.22 15.57 -0.65
C ALA A 145 -3.06 16.02 -2.10
N GLN A 146 -2.87 15.07 -3.02
CA GLN A 146 -2.68 15.37 -4.44
C GLN A 146 -3.57 14.51 -5.30
N LYS A 147 -4.10 15.10 -6.37
CA LYS A 147 -4.71 14.39 -7.48
C LYS A 147 -3.67 14.22 -8.60
N LEU A 148 -3.44 12.99 -9.01
CA LEU A 148 -2.59 12.62 -10.14
C LEU A 148 -3.50 12.18 -11.29
N VAL A 149 -3.36 12.88 -12.41
CA VAL A 149 -4.13 12.60 -13.63
C VAL A 149 -3.24 11.79 -14.58
N PRO A 150 -3.62 10.57 -14.96
CA PRO A 150 -2.88 9.80 -15.95
C PRO A 150 -2.86 10.56 -17.28
N LEU A 151 -1.68 10.66 -17.91
CA LEU A 151 -1.55 11.26 -19.25
C LEU A 151 -2.07 10.27 -20.29
N GLY A 152 -2.87 10.75 -21.26
CA GLY A 152 -3.26 9.97 -22.44
C GLY A 152 -4.58 9.20 -22.34
N LYS A 153 -5.64 9.83 -21.81
CA LYS A 153 -7.00 9.42 -22.17
C LYS A 153 -7.39 9.95 -23.54
#